data_AF-A0A1Y3XTL3-F1
#
_entry.id   AF-A0A1Y3XTL3-F1
#
_cell.length_a   1.000
_cell.length_b   1.000
_cell.length_c   1.000
_cell.angle_alpha   90.00
_cell.angle_beta   90.00
_cell.angle_gamma   90.00
#
_symmetry.space_group_name_H-M   'P 1'
#
loop_
_entity.id
_entity.type
_entity.pdbx_description
1 polymer ?
#
loop_
_entity_poly.entity_id
_entity_poly.type
_entity_poly.pdbx_seq_one_letter_code
_entity_poly.pdbx_strand_id
1 'polypeptide(L)'
;MDFSALDLTYDVCIISLLMLIAKLVRIRMRPLQNLFIPTALIAGFFGVLLGSHGLGVLTLSSQASSYAGILITVLFATMYLGKQSGAKFSTMMRNVGDTFLLNSAAEILQFGIALLVGGALLRVLFPQLTGWFALMMPSGFAGGHGTAAAVGGVLEKAGWADAVTIGQTFATFGLLGGVFSGVLMINYCARKGYTKVICRASDLPEEMKTGLVPADKQTSLGSGTISTMSMDPLTWHLVLIMVAVGASYLVGNAINRTFSVSVPTYGLTSGAVLILAGLALLGLCALRYGVRDKAGKVIFPASKRGE
;
A
#
# COMPACT_ATOMS: atom_id res chain seq x y z
N MET A 1 0.40 -30.44 1.66
CA MET A 1 0.58 -30.55 0.20
C MET A 1 1.53 -29.45 -0.20
N ASP A 2 2.49 -29.74 -1.07
CA ASP A 2 3.42 -28.72 -1.56
C ASP A 2 2.65 -27.71 -2.41
N PHE A 3 2.84 -26.42 -2.12
CA PHE A 3 2.24 -25.35 -2.88
C PHE A 3 2.80 -25.36 -4.31
N SER A 4 1.92 -25.48 -5.30
CA SER A 4 2.26 -25.56 -6.71
C SER A 4 1.91 -24.26 -7.45
N ALA A 5 2.44 -24.10 -8.66
CA ALA A 5 2.07 -22.99 -9.54
C ALA A 5 0.56 -22.99 -9.91
N LEU A 6 -0.08 -24.17 -9.88
CA LEU A 6 -1.52 -24.29 -10.11
C LEU A 6 -2.32 -23.72 -8.94
N ASP A 7 -1.87 -23.92 -7.71
CA ASP A 7 -2.54 -23.37 -6.52
C ASP A 7 -2.53 -21.84 -6.55
N LEU A 8 -1.39 -21.24 -6.90
CA LEU A 8 -1.29 -19.79 -7.14
C LEU A 8 -2.29 -19.34 -8.20
N THR A 9 -2.40 -20.10 -9.31
CA THR A 9 -3.27 -19.75 -10.43
C THR A 9 -4.74 -19.79 -10.01
N TYR A 10 -5.16 -20.84 -9.28
CA TYR A 10 -6.52 -20.95 -8.76
C TYR A 10 -6.85 -19.83 -7.79
N ASP A 11 -5.94 -19.50 -6.87
CA ASP A 11 -6.14 -18.38 -5.94
C ASP A 11 -6.34 -17.06 -6.69
N VAL A 12 -5.50 -16.78 -7.70
CA VAL A 12 -5.63 -15.57 -8.54
C VAL A 12 -6.96 -15.56 -9.28
N CYS A 13 -7.40 -16.69 -9.84
CA CYS A 13 -8.70 -16.82 -10.51
C CYS A 13 -9.86 -16.54 -9.55
N ILE A 14 -9.85 -17.11 -8.35
CA ILE A 14 -10.87 -16.90 -7.32
C ILE A 14 -10.92 -15.42 -6.91
N ILE A 15 -9.77 -14.82 -6.59
CA ILE A 15 -9.67 -13.41 -6.20
C ILE A 15 -10.18 -12.50 -7.33
N SER A 16 -9.82 -12.80 -8.59
CA SER A 16 -10.26 -12.03 -9.76
C SER A 16 -11.77 -12.12 -9.96
N LEU A 17 -12.37 -13.30 -9.77
CA LEU A 17 -13.81 -13.50 -9.85
C LEU A 17 -14.54 -12.72 -8.74
N LEU A 18 -14.05 -12.78 -7.50
CA LEU A 18 -14.61 -12.02 -6.38
C LEU A 18 -14.55 -10.51 -6.63
N MET A 19 -13.44 -10.01 -7.18
CA MET A 19 -13.28 -8.61 -7.56
C MET A 19 -14.28 -8.19 -8.64
N LEU A 20 -14.51 -9.04 -9.65
CA LEU A 20 -15.50 -8.80 -10.70
C LEU A 20 -16.92 -8.74 -10.12
N ILE A 21 -17.31 -9.72 -9.31
CA ILE A 21 -18.62 -9.77 -8.64
C ILE A 21 -18.80 -8.53 -7.77
N ALA A 22 -17.79 -8.19 -6.96
CA ALA A 22 -17.80 -7.00 -6.11
C ALA A 22 -17.99 -5.71 -6.91
N LYS A 23 -17.35 -5.58 -8.08
CA LYS A 23 -17.52 -4.41 -8.96
C LYS A 23 -18.97 -4.32 -9.46
N LEU A 24 -19.53 -5.43 -9.93
CA LEU A 24 -20.92 -5.48 -10.42
C LEU A 24 -21.93 -5.15 -9.32
N VAL A 25 -21.71 -5.65 -8.10
CA VAL A 25 -22.52 -5.34 -6.93
C VAL A 25 -22.41 -3.85 -6.59
N ARG A 26 -21.21 -3.29 -6.56
CA ARG A 26 -20.97 -1.86 -6.29
C ARG A 26 -21.68 -0.96 -7.30
N ILE A 27 -21.68 -1.31 -8.59
CA ILE A 27 -22.37 -0.52 -9.64
C ILE A 27 -23.89 -0.52 -9.46
N ARG A 28 -24.49 -1.59 -8.93
CA ARG A 28 -25.95 -1.69 -8.75
C ARG A 28 -26.45 -1.15 -7.41
N MET A 29 -25.64 -1.24 -6.34
CA MET A 29 -26.07 -0.90 -4.98
C MET A 29 -25.76 0.54 -4.59
N ARG A 30 -26.79 1.41 -4.53
CA ARG A 30 -26.67 2.81 -4.09
C ARG A 30 -26.07 3.00 -2.70
N PRO A 31 -26.36 2.18 -1.67
CA PRO A 31 -25.75 2.35 -0.35
C PRO A 31 -24.23 2.22 -0.38
N LEU A 32 -23.70 1.26 -1.15
CA LEU A 32 -22.25 1.04 -1.27
C LEU A 32 -21.55 2.20 -1.97
N GLN A 33 -22.22 2.83 -2.94
CA GLN A 33 -21.72 4.01 -3.66
C GLN A 33 -21.70 5.25 -2.76
N ASN A 34 -22.79 5.48 -2.01
CA ASN A 34 -22.93 6.63 -1.13
C ASN A 34 -21.98 6.57 0.09
N LEU A 35 -21.63 5.37 0.53
CA LEU A 35 -20.64 5.12 1.57
C LEU A 35 -19.21 5.02 1.01
N PHE A 36 -19.00 5.18 -0.29
CA PHE A 36 -17.69 5.10 -0.94
C PHE A 36 -16.91 3.82 -0.64
N ILE A 37 -17.63 2.70 -0.43
CA ILE A 37 -16.98 1.44 -0.11
C ILE A 37 -16.17 0.97 -1.34
N PRO A 38 -14.86 0.71 -1.17
CA PRO A 38 -14.03 0.23 -2.27
C PRO A 38 -14.44 -1.17 -2.73
N THR A 39 -14.29 -1.45 -4.02
CA THR A 39 -14.55 -2.78 -4.59
C THR A 39 -13.75 -3.88 -3.91
N ALA A 40 -12.49 -3.61 -3.56
CA ALA A 40 -11.63 -4.57 -2.87
C ALA A 40 -12.17 -5.00 -1.50
N LEU A 41 -12.82 -4.08 -0.78
CA LEU A 41 -13.42 -4.38 0.53
C LEU A 41 -14.66 -5.26 0.40
N ILE A 42 -15.50 -5.00 -0.61
CA ILE A 42 -16.66 -5.85 -0.94
C ILE A 42 -16.20 -7.26 -1.34
N ALA A 43 -15.14 -7.35 -2.15
CA ALA A 43 -14.55 -8.63 -2.53
C ALA A 43 -14.01 -9.40 -1.32
N GLY A 44 -13.31 -8.72 -0.41
CA GLY A 44 -12.84 -9.30 0.85
C GLY A 44 -13.97 -9.81 1.74
N PHE A 45 -15.07 -9.05 1.85
CA PHE A 45 -16.27 -9.49 2.58
C PHE A 45 -16.87 -10.76 1.98
N PHE A 46 -17.01 -10.85 0.65
CA PHE A 46 -17.43 -12.09 0.00
C PHE A 46 -16.43 -13.23 0.18
N GLY A 47 -15.13 -12.94 0.18
CA GLY A 47 -14.09 -13.92 0.46
C GLY A 47 -14.20 -14.54 1.86
N VAL A 48 -14.51 -13.75 2.87
CA VAL A 48 -14.75 -14.25 4.24
C VAL A 48 -16.06 -15.04 4.32
N LEU A 49 -17.15 -14.50 3.74
CA LEU A 49 -18.47 -15.13 3.76
C LEU A 49 -18.49 -16.48 3.04
N LEU A 50 -17.84 -16.57 1.89
CA LEU A 50 -17.79 -17.77 1.05
C LEU A 50 -16.58 -18.67 1.39
N GLY A 51 -15.62 -18.17 2.16
CA GLY A 51 -14.42 -18.90 2.56
C GLY A 51 -14.67 -19.90 3.69
N SER A 52 -13.59 -20.52 4.16
CA SER A 52 -13.60 -21.56 5.19
C SER A 52 -14.21 -21.14 6.53
N HIS A 53 -14.20 -19.85 6.84
CA HIS A 53 -14.77 -19.29 8.07
C HIS A 53 -16.27 -18.96 7.95
N GLY A 54 -16.86 -19.12 6.76
CA GLY A 54 -18.27 -18.89 6.48
C GLY A 54 -18.94 -20.13 5.87
N LEU A 55 -19.29 -20.05 4.58
CA LEU A 55 -20.00 -21.12 3.86
C LEU A 55 -19.08 -22.24 3.36
N GLY A 56 -17.76 -22.06 3.40
CA GLY A 56 -16.77 -23.08 3.03
C GLY A 56 -16.75 -23.45 1.55
N VAL A 57 -17.29 -22.61 0.67
CA VAL A 57 -17.39 -22.85 -0.78
C VAL A 57 -16.07 -22.55 -1.49
N LEU A 58 -15.31 -21.56 -1.00
CA LEU A 58 -14.02 -21.18 -1.58
C LEU A 58 -12.87 -21.91 -0.91
N THR A 59 -12.06 -22.55 -1.74
CA THR A 59 -10.81 -23.22 -1.34
C THR A 59 -9.62 -22.38 -1.78
N LEU A 60 -9.23 -21.41 -0.95
CA LEU A 60 -7.97 -20.70 -1.11
C LEU A 60 -6.82 -21.56 -0.59
N SER A 61 -5.64 -21.43 -1.20
CA SER A 61 -4.44 -22.12 -0.72
C SER A 61 -4.03 -21.65 0.68
N SER A 62 -3.23 -22.47 1.37
CA SER A 62 -2.66 -22.11 2.67
C SER A 62 -1.73 -20.89 2.61
N GLN A 63 -1.29 -20.49 1.42
CA GLN A 63 -0.39 -19.35 1.21
C GLN A 63 -1.13 -18.04 0.90
N ALA A 64 -2.46 -18.05 0.82
CA ALA A 64 -3.23 -16.86 0.48
C ALA A 64 -2.95 -15.66 1.42
N SER A 65 -2.68 -15.91 2.70
CA SER A 65 -2.32 -14.86 3.67
C SER A 65 -0.98 -14.19 3.36
N SER A 66 -0.03 -14.92 2.76
CA SER A 66 1.30 -14.41 2.42
C SER A 66 1.28 -13.40 1.27
N TYR A 67 0.27 -13.48 0.39
CA TYR A 67 0.17 -12.63 -0.79
C TYR A 67 0.02 -11.16 -0.42
N ALA A 68 -0.67 -10.85 0.68
CA ALA A 68 -0.83 -9.48 1.15
C ALA A 68 0.53 -8.80 1.37
N GLY A 69 1.45 -9.46 2.08
CA GLY A 69 2.79 -8.91 2.34
C GLY A 69 3.61 -8.69 1.07
N ILE A 70 3.53 -9.61 0.11
CA ILE A 70 4.22 -9.48 -1.19
C ILE A 70 3.63 -8.31 -2.00
N LEU A 71 2.30 -8.22 -2.10
CA LEU A 71 1.62 -7.16 -2.83
C LEU A 71 1.82 -5.78 -2.20
N ILE A 72 1.91 -5.69 -0.87
CA ILE A 72 2.30 -4.45 -0.17
C ILE A 72 3.73 -4.05 -0.57
N THR A 73 4.65 -5.01 -0.66
CA THR A 73 6.04 -4.73 -1.09
C THR A 73 6.06 -4.15 -2.51
N VAL A 74 5.24 -4.70 -3.42
CA VAL A 74 5.03 -4.16 -4.77
C VAL A 74 4.40 -2.75 -4.76
N LEU A 75 3.41 -2.51 -3.89
CA LEU A 75 2.79 -1.19 -3.71
C LEU A 75 3.84 -0.14 -3.33
N PHE A 76 4.70 -0.43 -2.35
CA PHE A 76 5.76 0.48 -1.94
C PHE A 76 6.81 0.69 -3.05
N ALA A 77 7.08 -0.32 -3.88
CA ALA A 77 7.94 -0.15 -5.05
C ALA A 77 7.36 0.87 -6.05
N THR A 78 6.05 0.79 -6.30
CA THR A 78 5.39 1.66 -7.28
C THR A 78 5.15 3.09 -6.77
N MET A 79 4.98 3.28 -5.46
CA MET A 79 4.63 4.59 -4.87
C MET A 79 5.67 5.70 -5.14
N TYR A 80 6.94 5.34 -5.29
CA TYR A 80 8.02 6.28 -5.57
C TYR A 80 8.43 6.34 -7.04
N LEU A 81 7.90 5.42 -7.86
CA LEU A 81 8.23 5.36 -9.28
C LEU A 81 7.66 6.59 -10.00
N GLY A 82 8.51 7.34 -10.70
CA GLY A 82 8.12 8.54 -11.43
C GLY A 82 8.02 9.83 -10.58
N LYS A 83 8.27 9.78 -9.27
CA LYS A 83 8.31 10.99 -8.43
C LYS A 83 9.60 11.77 -8.71
N GLN A 84 9.47 12.97 -9.27
CA GLN A 84 10.60 13.85 -9.54
C GLN A 84 11.12 14.45 -8.22
N SER A 85 12.26 13.97 -7.73
CA SER A 85 12.94 14.47 -6.53
C SER A 85 13.70 15.78 -6.80
N GLY A 86 12.97 16.84 -7.14
CA GLY A 86 13.56 18.17 -7.37
C GLY A 86 13.30 19.20 -6.26
N ALA A 87 12.37 18.93 -5.34
CA ALA A 87 11.96 19.91 -4.34
C ALA A 87 12.93 19.92 -3.14
N LYS A 88 13.42 21.12 -2.76
CA LYS A 88 14.17 21.32 -1.50
C LYS A 88 13.29 20.91 -0.32
N PHE A 89 13.89 20.25 0.68
CA PHE A 89 13.17 19.79 1.89
C PHE A 89 12.38 20.92 2.58
N SER A 90 12.93 22.14 2.65
CA SER A 90 12.23 23.30 3.19
C SER A 90 10.93 23.63 2.44
N THR A 91 10.95 23.58 1.10
CA THR A 91 9.75 23.81 0.28
C THR A 91 8.73 22.69 0.47
N MET A 92 9.19 21.44 0.57
CA MET A 92 8.32 20.30 0.87
C MET A 92 7.65 20.47 2.23
N MET A 93 8.42 20.79 3.27
CA MET A 93 7.90 20.98 4.63
C MET A 93 6.97 22.20 4.72
N ARG A 94 7.24 23.29 3.99
CA ARG A 94 6.33 24.44 3.96
C ARG A 94 5.00 24.12 3.30
N ASN A 95 4.98 23.24 2.30
CA ASN A 95 3.78 22.92 1.54
C ASN A 95 2.94 21.80 2.16
N VAL A 96 3.57 20.85 2.87
CA VAL A 96 2.90 19.62 3.35
C VAL A 96 3.19 19.32 4.83
N GLY A 97 3.96 20.17 5.50
CA GLY A 97 4.42 19.95 6.86
C GLY A 97 3.30 19.91 7.89
N ASP A 98 2.30 20.78 7.77
CA ASP A 98 1.16 20.77 8.69
C ASP A 98 0.42 19.44 8.64
N THR A 99 0.14 18.94 7.44
CA THR A 99 -0.49 17.63 7.23
C THR A 99 0.39 16.51 7.77
N PHE A 100 1.71 16.57 7.54
CA PHE A 100 2.64 15.58 8.06
C PHE A 100 2.65 15.57 9.59
N LEU A 101 2.82 16.73 10.23
CA LEU A 101 2.88 16.86 11.69
C LEU A 101 1.57 16.45 12.36
N LEU A 102 0.41 16.83 11.79
CA LEU A 102 -0.89 16.41 12.31
C LEU A 102 -1.08 14.89 12.21
N ASN A 103 -0.70 14.28 11.08
CA ASN A 103 -0.77 12.82 10.94
C ASN A 103 0.20 12.11 11.90
N SER A 104 1.44 12.59 12.02
CA SER A 104 2.42 12.03 12.96
C SER A 104 1.96 12.17 14.42
N ALA A 105 1.39 13.32 14.79
CA ALA A 105 0.83 13.52 16.13
C ALA A 105 -0.35 12.58 16.40
N ALA A 106 -1.26 12.41 15.42
CA ALA A 106 -2.37 11.48 15.53
C ALA A 106 -1.90 10.02 15.69
N GLU A 107 -0.88 9.62 14.92
CA GLU A 107 -0.29 8.28 14.99
C GLU A 107 0.37 8.04 16.35
N ILE A 108 1.24 8.95 16.81
CA ILE A 108 1.88 8.85 18.13
C ILE A 108 0.83 8.80 19.23
N LEU A 109 -0.21 9.64 19.16
CA LEU A 109 -1.28 9.66 20.14
C LEU A 109 -2.05 8.34 20.14
N GLN A 110 -2.35 7.78 18.97
CA GLN A 110 -3.06 6.51 18.87
C GLN A 110 -2.25 5.35 19.45
N PHE A 111 -0.96 5.27 19.12
CA PHE A 111 -0.06 4.29 19.75
C PHE A 111 0.06 4.51 21.25
N GLY A 112 0.21 5.75 21.70
CA GLY A 112 0.31 6.11 23.12
C GLY A 112 -0.94 5.72 23.91
N ILE A 113 -2.13 6.10 23.44
CA ILE A 113 -3.41 5.75 24.08
C ILE A 113 -3.63 4.24 24.06
N ALA A 114 -3.37 3.57 22.93
CA ALA A 114 -3.55 2.13 22.82
C ALA A 114 -2.67 1.36 23.80
N LEU A 115 -1.39 1.74 23.92
CA LEU A 115 -0.45 1.05 24.80
C LEU A 115 -0.69 1.35 26.28
N LEU A 116 -0.97 2.62 26.63
CA LEU A 116 -1.15 3.02 28.03
C LEU A 116 -2.55 2.66 28.54
N VAL A 117 -3.59 3.18 27.90
CA VAL A 117 -4.98 2.99 28.34
C VAL A 117 -5.49 1.63 27.90
N GLY A 118 -5.32 1.30 26.62
CA GLY A 118 -5.75 0.00 26.08
C GLY A 118 -5.00 -1.16 26.72
N GLY A 119 -3.68 -1.07 26.85
CA GLY A 119 -2.86 -2.08 27.52
C GLY A 119 -3.25 -2.29 28.98
N ALA A 120 -3.44 -1.22 29.75
CA ALA A 120 -3.89 -1.32 31.14
C ALA A 120 -5.29 -1.95 31.25
N LEU A 121 -6.23 -1.51 30.41
CA LEU A 121 -7.60 -2.02 30.39
C LEU A 121 -7.64 -3.51 30.03
N LEU A 122 -6.91 -3.92 28.98
CA LEU A 122 -6.83 -5.32 28.56
C LEU A 122 -6.22 -6.20 29.65
N ARG A 123 -5.25 -5.69 30.40
CA ARG A 123 -4.64 -6.45 31.52
C ARG A 123 -5.62 -6.72 32.66
N VAL A 124 -6.58 -5.83 32.89
CA VAL A 124 -7.61 -5.97 33.93
C VAL A 124 -8.78 -6.84 33.45
N LEU A 125 -9.29 -6.58 32.25
CA LEU A 125 -10.48 -7.25 31.73
C LEU A 125 -10.17 -8.62 31.10
N PHE A 126 -8.98 -8.78 30.53
CA PHE A 126 -8.55 -9.97 29.79
C PHE A 126 -7.09 -10.32 30.12
N PRO A 127 -6.78 -10.70 31.37
CA PRO A 127 -5.42 -10.98 31.82
C PRO A 127 -4.71 -12.10 31.05
N GLN A 128 -5.47 -12.97 30.38
CA GLN A 128 -4.98 -14.05 29.52
C GLN A 128 -4.47 -13.59 28.15
N LEU A 129 -4.73 -12.33 27.74
CA LEU A 129 -4.23 -11.81 26.47
C LEU A 129 -2.72 -11.53 26.53
N THR A 130 -2.05 -11.73 25.40
CA THR A 130 -0.64 -11.35 25.25
C THR A 130 -0.45 -9.86 25.47
N GLY A 131 0.64 -9.48 26.16
CA GLY A 131 0.96 -8.08 26.42
C GLY A 131 1.16 -7.25 25.15
N TRP A 132 1.47 -7.89 24.03
CA TRP A 132 1.64 -7.25 22.72
C TRP A 132 0.31 -6.94 22.01
N PHE A 133 -0.84 -7.40 22.53
CA PHE A 133 -2.12 -7.26 21.85
C PHE A 133 -2.50 -5.78 21.63
N ALA A 134 -2.21 -4.93 22.60
CA ALA A 134 -2.45 -3.49 22.54
C ALA A 134 -1.71 -2.80 21.36
N LEU A 135 -0.63 -3.40 20.86
CA LEU A 135 0.14 -2.89 19.73
C LEU A 135 -0.57 -3.13 18.39
N MET A 136 -1.43 -4.15 18.29
CA MET A 136 -2.08 -4.51 17.02
C MET A 136 -3.13 -3.50 16.59
N MET A 137 -3.88 -2.93 17.54
CA MET A 137 -4.89 -1.92 17.23
C MET A 137 -4.29 -0.71 16.51
N PRO A 138 -3.29 0.02 17.05
CA PRO A 138 -2.71 1.18 16.36
C PRO A 138 -1.93 0.76 15.10
N SER A 139 -1.26 -0.40 15.11
CA SER A 139 -0.51 -0.91 13.96
C SER A 139 -1.40 -1.20 12.75
N GLY A 140 -2.60 -1.74 12.96
CA GLY A 140 -3.57 -1.97 11.90
C GLY A 140 -4.45 -0.76 11.61
N PHE A 141 -5.06 -0.18 12.64
CA PHE A 141 -6.08 0.86 12.47
C PHE A 141 -5.51 2.16 11.89
N ALA A 142 -4.40 2.67 12.45
CA ALA A 142 -3.71 3.86 11.93
C ALA A 142 -2.75 3.48 10.79
N GLY A 143 -1.91 2.47 11.05
CA GLY A 143 -0.83 2.09 10.14
C GLY A 143 -1.29 1.32 8.88
N GLY A 144 -2.54 0.84 8.86
CA GLY A 144 -3.12 0.09 7.75
C GLY A 144 -2.53 -1.32 7.58
N HIS A 145 -2.87 -1.94 6.45
CA HIS A 145 -2.49 -3.32 6.14
C HIS A 145 -0.96 -3.53 6.05
N GLY A 146 -0.21 -2.48 5.66
CA GLY A 146 1.25 -2.49 5.57
C GLY A 146 1.93 -2.63 6.94
N THR A 147 1.63 -1.70 7.85
CA THR A 147 2.18 -1.71 9.20
C THR A 147 1.69 -2.92 10.00
N ALA A 148 0.43 -3.33 9.84
CA ALA A 148 -0.08 -4.57 10.41
C ALA A 148 0.72 -5.81 9.99
N ALA A 149 1.05 -5.95 8.70
CA ALA A 149 1.86 -7.07 8.21
C ALA A 149 3.29 -7.02 8.79
N ALA A 150 3.85 -5.82 8.92
CA ALA A 150 5.19 -5.61 9.47
C ALA A 150 5.30 -6.04 10.92
N VAL A 151 4.47 -5.42 11.77
CA VAL A 151 4.51 -5.64 13.21
C VAL A 151 4.01 -7.05 13.52
N GLY A 152 2.94 -7.49 12.85
CA GLY A 152 2.42 -8.85 12.96
C GLY A 152 3.47 -9.91 12.61
N GLY A 153 4.21 -9.75 11.51
CA GLY A 153 5.25 -10.71 11.11
C GLY A 153 6.44 -10.77 12.07
N VAL A 154 6.76 -9.68 12.76
CA VAL A 154 7.77 -9.70 13.83
C VAL A 154 7.26 -10.44 15.06
N LEU A 155 6.00 -10.21 15.45
CA LEU A 155 5.39 -10.87 16.62
C LEU A 155 5.10 -12.36 16.37
N GLU A 156 4.78 -12.74 15.14
CA GLU A 156 4.64 -14.14 14.73
C GLU A 156 5.95 -14.90 14.94
N LYS A 157 7.08 -14.33 14.51
CA LYS A 157 8.43 -14.88 14.78
C LYS A 157 8.78 -14.90 16.27
N ALA A 158 8.20 -14.00 17.06
CA ALA A 158 8.35 -13.96 18.51
C ALA A 158 7.41 -14.96 19.25
N GLY A 159 6.65 -15.77 18.52
CA GLY A 159 5.81 -16.84 19.08
C GLY A 159 4.32 -16.55 19.11
N TRP A 160 3.84 -15.44 18.52
CA TRP A 160 2.41 -15.13 18.45
C TRP A 160 1.85 -15.35 17.03
N ALA A 161 1.47 -16.59 16.73
CA ALA A 161 1.03 -17.03 15.39
C ALA A 161 -0.09 -16.15 14.79
N ASP A 162 -1.07 -15.73 15.60
CA ASP A 162 -2.24 -14.99 15.11
C ASP A 162 -2.00 -13.48 14.91
N ALA A 163 -0.80 -12.96 15.21
CA ALA A 163 -0.51 -11.53 15.22
C ALA A 163 -0.80 -10.85 13.87
N VAL A 164 -0.42 -11.50 12.77
CA VAL A 164 -0.67 -10.98 11.41
C VAL A 164 -2.17 -10.88 11.14
N THR A 165 -2.92 -11.97 11.37
CA THR A 165 -4.37 -12.02 11.14
C THR A 165 -5.11 -10.97 11.96
N ILE A 166 -4.74 -10.80 13.23
CA ILE A 166 -5.33 -9.81 14.13
C ILE A 166 -5.00 -8.39 13.66
N GLY A 167 -3.74 -8.11 13.30
CA GLY A 167 -3.33 -6.82 12.75
C GLY A 167 -4.09 -6.47 11.45
N GLN A 168 -4.23 -7.42 10.52
CA GLN A 168 -4.98 -7.23 9.27
C GLN A 168 -6.48 -6.97 9.54
N THR A 169 -7.02 -7.58 10.58
CA THR A 169 -8.40 -7.35 11.03
C THR A 169 -8.57 -5.92 11.51
N PHE A 170 -7.67 -5.42 12.39
CA PHE A 170 -7.68 -4.03 12.82
C PHE A 170 -7.52 -3.04 11.66
N ALA A 171 -6.71 -3.37 10.65
CA ALA A 171 -6.57 -2.55 9.45
C ALA A 171 -7.88 -2.43 8.66
N THR A 172 -8.63 -3.53 8.55
CA THR A 172 -9.95 -3.52 7.89
C THR A 172 -10.96 -2.69 8.67
N PHE A 173 -11.01 -2.83 10.00
CA PHE A 173 -11.87 -2.01 10.85
C PHE A 173 -11.46 -0.53 10.84
N GLY A 174 -10.16 -0.23 10.77
CA GLY A 174 -9.64 1.13 10.60
C GLY A 174 -10.10 1.76 9.30
N LEU A 175 -9.98 1.03 8.19
CA LEU A 175 -10.48 1.45 6.89
C LEU A 175 -11.99 1.72 6.92
N LEU A 176 -12.79 0.78 7.45
CA LEU A 176 -14.24 0.93 7.57
C LEU A 176 -14.61 2.13 8.47
N GLY A 177 -13.97 2.24 9.63
CA GLY A 177 -14.15 3.34 10.56
C GLY A 177 -13.81 4.69 9.92
N GLY A 178 -12.70 4.78 9.21
CA GLY A 178 -12.28 5.98 8.47
C GLY A 178 -13.25 6.35 7.35
N VAL A 179 -13.73 5.37 6.58
CA VAL A 179 -14.71 5.59 5.52
C VAL A 179 -16.05 6.06 6.10
N PHE A 180 -16.60 5.37 7.10
CA PHE A 180 -17.90 5.74 7.68
C PHE A 180 -17.85 7.07 8.43
N SER A 181 -16.85 7.28 9.27
CA SER A 181 -16.68 8.55 9.99
C SER A 181 -16.38 9.71 9.04
N GLY A 182 -15.56 9.49 8.01
CA GLY A 182 -15.25 10.47 6.98
C GLY A 182 -16.50 10.91 6.22
N VAL A 183 -17.31 9.96 5.75
CA VAL A 183 -18.58 10.25 5.06
C VAL A 183 -19.58 10.95 5.98
N LEU A 184 -19.67 10.52 7.24
CA LEU A 184 -20.53 11.18 8.24
C LEU A 184 -20.10 12.63 8.46
N MET A 185 -18.80 12.88 8.61
CA MET A 185 -18.24 14.21 8.87
C MET A 185 -18.36 15.12 7.64
N ILE A 186 -18.12 14.60 6.43
CA ILE A 186 -18.37 15.33 5.17
C ILE A 186 -19.84 15.75 5.09
N ASN A 187 -20.78 14.82 5.32
CA ASN A 187 -22.21 15.12 5.27
C ASN A 187 -22.63 16.14 6.34
N TYR A 188 -22.05 16.05 7.54
CA TYR A 188 -22.30 17.01 8.61
C TYR A 188 -21.81 18.42 8.22
N CYS A 189 -20.55 18.55 7.80
CA CYS A 189 -19.96 19.81 7.37
C CYS A 189 -20.68 20.42 6.16
N ALA A 190 -21.09 19.59 5.21
CA ALA A 190 -21.85 20.00 4.04
C ALA A 190 -23.22 20.58 4.42
N ARG A 191 -23.96 19.93 5.34
CA ARG A 191 -25.25 20.44 5.84
C ARG A 191 -25.12 21.76 6.60
N LYS A 192 -23.99 21.99 7.26
CA LYS A 192 -23.69 23.22 8.01
C LYS A 192 -23.10 24.34 7.13
N GLY A 193 -22.85 24.08 5.85
CA GLY A 193 -22.25 25.06 4.94
C GLY A 193 -20.76 25.33 5.19
N TYR A 194 -20.04 24.42 5.85
CA TYR A 194 -18.61 24.57 6.14
C TYR A 194 -17.71 24.16 4.96
N THR A 195 -18.25 23.47 3.96
CA THR A 195 -17.51 22.98 2.80
C THR A 195 -17.52 23.99 1.66
N LYS A 196 -16.36 24.27 1.06
CA LYS A 196 -16.23 25.20 -0.08
C LYS A 196 -16.43 24.55 -1.46
N VAL A 197 -16.33 23.21 -1.55
CA VAL A 197 -16.25 22.47 -2.82
C VAL A 197 -17.35 21.41 -2.98
N ILE A 198 -17.87 20.83 -1.87
CA ILE A 198 -18.87 19.75 -1.91
C ILE A 198 -20.10 20.17 -1.09
N CYS A 199 -21.21 20.48 -1.75
CA CYS A 199 -22.44 20.93 -1.09
C CYS A 199 -23.27 19.78 -0.50
N ARG A 200 -23.23 18.57 -1.10
CA ARG A 200 -23.79 17.30 -0.57
C ARG A 200 -23.10 16.09 -1.21
N ALA A 201 -23.04 14.94 -0.51
CA ALA A 201 -22.58 13.67 -1.10
C ALA A 201 -23.45 13.20 -2.30
N SER A 202 -24.72 13.63 -2.34
CA SER A 202 -25.63 13.43 -3.47
C SER A 202 -25.20 14.17 -4.73
N ASP A 203 -24.41 15.23 -4.60
CA ASP A 203 -24.04 16.11 -5.71
C ASP A 203 -22.76 15.64 -6.41
N LEU A 204 -22.17 14.51 -5.96
CA LEU A 204 -21.01 13.95 -6.63
C LEU A 204 -21.38 13.42 -8.02
N PRO A 205 -20.53 13.70 -9.04
CA PRO A 205 -20.56 13.08 -10.35
C PRO A 205 -20.76 11.56 -10.29
N GLU A 206 -21.59 11.06 -11.20
CA GLU A 206 -21.97 9.65 -11.28
C GLU A 206 -20.76 8.72 -11.46
N GLU A 207 -19.72 9.18 -12.15
CA GLU A 207 -18.45 8.47 -12.32
C GLU A 207 -17.70 8.18 -11.01
N MET A 208 -17.79 9.06 -10.01
CA MET A 208 -17.19 8.80 -8.69
C MET A 208 -18.01 7.80 -7.87
N LYS A 209 -19.34 7.80 -8.06
CA LYS A 209 -20.26 6.87 -7.38
C LYS A 209 -20.11 5.46 -7.94
N THR A 210 -20.29 5.29 -9.25
CA THR A 210 -20.23 3.99 -9.92
C THR A 210 -18.78 3.50 -10.12
N GLY A 211 -17.82 4.42 -10.20
CA GLY A 211 -16.44 4.13 -10.57
C GLY A 211 -16.30 3.74 -12.04
N LEU A 212 -17.23 4.15 -12.90
CA LEU A 212 -17.17 4.01 -14.35
C LEU A 212 -17.06 5.40 -14.95
N VAL A 213 -15.97 5.65 -15.68
CA VAL A 213 -15.69 6.96 -16.28
C VAL A 213 -16.20 6.97 -17.72
N PRO A 214 -17.12 7.88 -18.09
CA PRO A 214 -17.57 8.07 -19.47
C PRO A 214 -16.42 8.30 -20.44
N ALA A 215 -16.57 7.88 -21.70
CA ALA A 215 -15.50 7.91 -22.71
C ALA A 215 -14.90 9.30 -22.91
N ASP A 216 -15.73 10.35 -22.87
CA ASP A 216 -15.35 11.76 -23.00
C ASP A 216 -14.52 12.29 -21.82
N LYS A 217 -14.53 11.60 -20.68
CA LYS A 217 -13.83 11.99 -19.45
C LYS A 217 -12.67 11.07 -19.09
N GLN A 218 -12.41 10.04 -19.88
CA GLN A 218 -11.31 9.11 -19.64
C GLN A 218 -9.97 9.82 -19.80
N THR A 219 -9.11 9.70 -18.78
CA THR A 219 -7.75 10.24 -18.81
C THR A 219 -6.77 9.20 -19.36
N SER A 220 -5.75 9.66 -20.09
CA SER A 220 -4.67 8.77 -20.54
C SER A 220 -3.97 8.10 -19.34
N LEU A 221 -3.75 6.79 -19.44
CA LEU A 221 -3.09 5.99 -18.41
C LEU A 221 -1.57 6.26 -18.34
N GLY A 222 -0.99 6.81 -19.40
CA GLY A 222 0.43 7.16 -19.46
C GLY A 222 0.93 7.36 -20.88
N SER A 223 2.18 7.80 -20.98
CA SER A 223 2.94 7.88 -22.24
C SER A 223 3.92 6.71 -22.33
N GLY A 224 4.09 6.14 -23.53
CA GLY A 224 5.12 5.13 -23.77
C GLY A 224 6.51 5.70 -23.47
N THR A 225 7.12 5.28 -22.36
CA THR A 225 8.41 5.80 -21.89
C THR A 225 9.61 5.23 -22.65
N ILE A 226 9.39 4.11 -23.36
CA ILE A 226 10.39 3.40 -24.16
C ILE A 226 9.75 2.93 -25.47
N SER A 227 10.58 2.70 -26.49
CA SER A 227 10.13 2.19 -27.78
C SER A 227 9.66 0.74 -27.64
N THR A 228 8.44 0.45 -28.12
CA THR A 228 7.86 -0.90 -28.16
C THR A 228 8.64 -1.86 -29.07
N MET A 229 9.45 -1.36 -30.00
CA MET A 229 10.38 -2.20 -30.76
C MET A 229 11.48 -2.81 -29.88
N SER A 230 11.82 -2.16 -28.76
CA SER A 230 12.80 -2.68 -27.80
C SER A 230 12.13 -3.48 -26.69
N MET A 231 11.15 -2.88 -26.00
CA MET A 231 10.41 -3.52 -24.92
C MET A 231 9.10 -2.79 -24.71
N ASP A 232 8.05 -3.52 -24.35
CA ASP A 232 6.77 -2.93 -24.00
C ASP A 232 6.89 -2.04 -22.73
N PRO A 233 6.32 -0.81 -22.72
CA PRO A 233 6.40 0.08 -21.58
C PRO A 233 5.87 -0.52 -20.27
N LEU A 234 4.80 -1.30 -20.28
CA LEU A 234 4.28 -1.92 -19.04
C LEU A 234 5.30 -2.95 -18.51
N THR A 235 5.87 -3.75 -19.41
CA THR A 235 6.94 -4.70 -19.10
C THR A 235 8.16 -4.00 -18.49
N TRP A 236 8.55 -2.84 -19.02
CA TRP A 236 9.63 -2.03 -18.45
C TRP A 236 9.35 -1.61 -17.00
N HIS A 237 8.14 -1.12 -16.71
CA HIS A 237 7.74 -0.77 -15.35
C HIS A 237 7.74 -2.00 -14.44
N LEU A 238 7.22 -3.14 -14.91
CA LEU A 238 7.21 -4.39 -14.17
C LEU A 238 8.63 -4.88 -13.81
N VAL A 239 9.57 -4.77 -14.76
CA VAL A 239 10.99 -5.11 -14.51
C VAL A 239 11.58 -4.24 -13.41
N LEU A 240 11.40 -2.91 -13.47
CA LEU A 240 11.91 -2.00 -12.43
C LEU A 240 11.34 -2.32 -11.05
N ILE A 241 10.04 -2.61 -10.99
CA ILE A 241 9.34 -3.00 -9.77
C ILE A 241 9.92 -4.31 -9.22
N MET A 242 10.02 -5.35 -10.06
CA MET A 242 10.47 -6.68 -9.63
C MET A 242 11.95 -6.70 -9.25
N VAL A 243 12.80 -5.90 -9.89
CA VAL A 243 14.20 -5.72 -9.48
C VAL A 243 14.27 -5.09 -8.08
N ALA A 244 13.48 -4.05 -7.81
CA ALA A 244 13.44 -3.43 -6.49
C ALA A 244 12.93 -4.39 -5.40
N VAL A 245 11.84 -5.11 -5.68
CA VAL A 245 11.27 -6.11 -4.77
C VAL A 245 12.28 -7.23 -4.51
N GLY A 246 12.88 -7.81 -5.55
CA GLY A 246 13.88 -8.87 -5.43
C GLY A 246 15.12 -8.44 -4.64
N ALA A 247 15.66 -7.25 -4.92
CA ALA A 247 16.76 -6.68 -4.15
C ALA A 247 16.41 -6.54 -2.66
N SER A 248 15.16 -6.15 -2.35
CA SER A 248 14.70 -5.97 -0.97
C SER A 248 14.64 -7.28 -0.21
N TYR A 249 14.15 -8.35 -0.83
CA TYR A 249 14.15 -9.69 -0.21
C TYR A 249 15.57 -10.23 -0.03
N LEU A 250 16.46 -10.03 -1.00
CA LEU A 250 17.87 -10.44 -0.88
C LEU A 250 18.57 -9.73 0.26
N VAL A 251 18.45 -8.40 0.34
CA VAL A 251 19.04 -7.59 1.41
C VAL A 251 18.41 -7.94 2.76
N GLY A 252 17.08 -8.06 2.83
CA GLY A 252 16.37 -8.45 4.04
C GLY A 252 16.83 -9.81 4.58
N ASN A 253 16.99 -10.79 3.69
CA ASN A 253 17.51 -12.11 4.05
C ASN A 253 18.98 -12.07 4.49
N ALA A 254 19.82 -11.25 3.84
CA ALA A 254 21.22 -11.07 4.23
C ALA A 254 21.34 -10.45 5.63
N ILE A 255 20.56 -9.40 5.92
CA ILE A 255 20.52 -8.78 7.25
C ILE A 255 20.07 -9.78 8.31
N ASN A 256 19.02 -10.55 8.01
CA ASN A 256 18.52 -11.56 8.93
C ASN A 256 19.59 -12.63 9.23
N ARG A 257 20.32 -13.12 8.22
CA ARG A 257 21.42 -14.09 8.42
C ARG A 257 22.57 -13.53 9.23
N THR A 258 22.95 -12.27 9.02
CA THR A 258 24.12 -11.67 9.68
C THR A 258 23.83 -11.18 11.09
N PHE A 259 22.69 -10.53 11.30
CA PHE A 259 22.36 -9.83 12.55
C PHE A 259 21.24 -10.50 13.34
N SER A 260 20.60 -11.56 12.81
CA SER A 260 19.40 -12.18 13.39
C SER A 260 18.24 -11.19 13.61
N VAL A 261 18.23 -10.07 12.85
CA VAL A 261 17.18 -9.04 12.91
C VAL A 261 16.26 -9.18 11.69
N SER A 262 14.96 -9.19 11.94
CA SER A 262 13.94 -9.18 10.88
C SER A 262 13.59 -7.74 10.51
N VAL A 263 13.99 -7.30 9.32
CA VAL A 263 13.65 -5.96 8.80
C VAL A 263 12.43 -6.07 7.88
N PRO A 264 11.42 -5.18 7.99
CA PRO A 264 10.27 -5.19 7.10
C PRO A 264 10.65 -4.94 5.63
N THR A 265 10.31 -5.90 4.75
CA THR A 265 10.75 -5.89 3.34
C THR A 265 10.25 -4.68 2.55
N TYR A 266 9.02 -4.21 2.77
CA TYR A 266 8.46 -3.04 2.06
C TYR A 266 9.23 -1.74 2.35
N GLY A 267 9.82 -1.60 3.54
CA GLY A 267 10.68 -0.46 3.90
C GLY A 267 11.99 -0.49 3.10
N LEU A 268 12.60 -1.67 2.98
CA LEU A 268 13.77 -1.89 2.12
C LEU A 268 13.44 -1.62 0.64
N THR A 269 12.23 -1.95 0.18
CA THR A 269 11.79 -1.71 -1.20
C THR A 269 11.64 -0.23 -1.52
N SER A 270 11.12 0.55 -0.59
CA SER A 270 11.09 2.01 -0.72
C SER A 270 12.51 2.57 -0.90
N GLY A 271 13.47 2.10 -0.12
CA GLY A 271 14.88 2.46 -0.24
C GLY A 271 15.50 2.02 -1.58
N ALA A 272 15.24 0.78 -2.00
CA ALA A 272 15.76 0.23 -3.26
C ALA A 272 15.28 1.03 -4.48
N VAL A 273 14.01 1.45 -4.51
CA VAL A 273 13.48 2.29 -5.60
C VAL A 273 14.13 3.66 -5.62
N LEU A 274 14.38 4.27 -4.45
CA LEU A 274 15.10 5.54 -4.37
C LEU A 274 16.54 5.42 -4.87
N ILE A 275 17.22 4.31 -4.55
CA ILE A 275 18.56 4.02 -5.07
C ILE A 275 18.54 3.82 -6.58
N LEU A 276 17.60 3.04 -7.11
CA LEU A 276 17.43 2.85 -8.56
C LEU A 276 17.15 4.17 -9.27
N ALA A 277 16.28 5.01 -8.71
CA ALA A 277 16.01 6.35 -9.23
C ALA A 277 17.26 7.25 -9.18
N GLY A 278 18.03 7.19 -8.08
CA GLY A 278 19.31 7.91 -7.94
C GLY A 278 20.37 7.44 -8.95
N LEU A 279 20.51 6.13 -9.15
CA LEU A 279 21.42 5.54 -10.13
C LEU A 279 20.99 5.87 -11.57
N ALA A 280 19.69 5.86 -11.86
CA ALA A 280 19.16 6.26 -13.17
C ALA A 280 19.41 7.76 -13.45
N LEU A 281 19.22 8.63 -12.44
CA LEU A 281 19.57 10.05 -12.52
C LEU A 281 21.07 10.26 -12.71
N LEU A 282 21.91 9.54 -11.96
CA LEU A 282 23.37 9.58 -12.12
C LEU A 282 23.80 9.07 -13.49
N GLY A 283 23.17 8.02 -14.02
CA GLY A 283 23.38 7.50 -15.37
C GLY A 283 22.97 8.49 -16.45
N LEU A 284 21.83 9.16 -16.29
CA LEU A 284 21.38 10.25 -17.17
C LEU A 284 22.31 11.47 -17.11
N CYS A 285 22.78 11.84 -15.92
CA CYS A 285 23.78 12.88 -15.75
C CYS A 285 25.13 12.49 -16.37
N ALA A 286 25.58 11.25 -16.18
CA ALA A 286 26.78 10.69 -16.79
C ALA A 286 26.69 10.69 -18.32
N LEU A 287 25.53 10.32 -18.88
CA LEU A 287 25.27 10.37 -20.32
C LEU A 287 25.16 11.81 -20.83
N ARG A 288 24.60 12.74 -20.06
CA ARG A 288 24.40 14.15 -20.49
C ARG A 288 25.65 15.02 -20.35
N TYR A 289 26.44 14.80 -19.31
CA TYR A 289 27.59 15.66 -18.95
C TYR A 289 28.94 14.95 -19.08
N GLY A 290 28.96 13.62 -19.26
CA GLY A 290 30.18 12.82 -19.21
C GLY A 290 30.68 12.65 -17.78
N VAL A 291 31.37 11.54 -17.51
CA VAL A 291 32.04 11.31 -16.22
C VAL A 291 33.52 11.56 -16.40
N ARG A 292 34.12 12.41 -15.56
CA ARG A 292 35.57 12.65 -15.52
C ARG A 292 36.14 12.16 -14.19
N ASP A 293 37.34 11.59 -14.22
CA ASP A 293 38.07 11.23 -13.00
C ASP A 293 38.59 12.47 -12.25
N LYS A 294 39.16 12.27 -11.05
CA LYS A 294 39.77 13.36 -10.27
C LYS A 294 40.96 14.05 -10.97
N ALA A 295 41.53 13.42 -12.00
CA ALA A 295 42.61 13.96 -12.84
C ALA A 295 42.07 14.63 -14.12
N GLY A 296 40.75 14.77 -14.28
CA GLY A 296 40.11 15.40 -15.43
C GLY A 296 39.98 14.52 -16.68
N LYS A 297 40.38 13.25 -16.63
CA LYS A 297 40.31 12.29 -17.73
C LYS A 297 38.87 11.81 -17.90
N VAL A 298 38.37 11.83 -19.13
CA VAL A 298 37.02 11.38 -19.47
C VAL A 298 36.94 9.86 -19.31
N ILE A 299 36.16 9.40 -18.33
CA ILE A 299 35.84 7.98 -18.10
C ILE A 299 34.65 7.57 -18.97
N PHE A 300 33.63 8.43 -19.06
CA PHE A 300 32.48 8.26 -19.96
C PHE A 300 32.27 9.54 -20.77
N PRO A 301 32.30 9.47 -22.12
CA PRO A 301 32.06 10.65 -22.96
C PRO A 301 30.60 11.09 -22.85
N ALA A 302 30.38 12.41 -22.81
CA ALA A 302 29.04 12.98 -22.90
C ALA A 302 28.41 12.61 -24.26
N SER A 303 27.13 12.26 -24.23
CA SER A 303 26.30 12.11 -25.42
C SER A 303 26.27 13.44 -26.16
N LYS A 304 26.91 13.49 -27.33
CA LYS A 304 26.66 14.55 -28.31
C LYS A 304 25.23 14.34 -28.80
N ARG A 305 24.26 15.10 -28.28
CA ARG A 305 23.00 15.26 -28.99
C ARG A 305 23.34 15.85 -30.36
N GLY A 306 22.95 15.13 -31.40
CA GLY A 306 23.10 15.58 -32.78
C GLY A 306 22.43 16.92 -33.02
N GLU A 307 22.98 17.62 -34.00
CA GLU A 307 22.40 18.74 -34.73
C GLU A 307 20.94 18.49 -35.14
#